data_AF-X0YN47-F1
#
_entry.id   AF-X0YN47-F1
#
_cell.length_a   1.000
_cell.length_b   1.000
_cell.length_c   1.000
_cell.angle_alpha   90.00
_cell.angle_beta   90.00
_cell.angle_gamma   90.00
#
_symmetry.space_group_name_H-M   'P 1'
#
loop_
_entity.id
_entity.type
_entity.pdbx_description
1 polymer ?
#
loop_
_entity_poly.entity_id
_entity_poly.type
_entity_poly.pdbx_seq_one_letter_code
_entity_poly.pdbx_strand_id
1 'polypeptide(L)'
;YEMVTGQLPFKRGHQKAVTTAITDDIPPPMRSLRSDVPKELDRVLRRALAKDRDYRYQTVSDFVSELRWLKKESERSRAPTSRRAIAVSIVVALLAGVGLSMLFDRQTAVDGRLVFTNPTQVTTALGVEDDPAWSPDGRTLAYSASSRGEVYAGNWDIWLVQLGGGPPVNRTAEHQGADRYPSWSPDGRQIAFWSDRDGGGYFVMSALGGAPRKLSAVSGSGARASSPLRSRDGISGSR
;
A
#
# COMPACT_ATOMS: atom_id res chain seq x y z
N TYR A 1 -26.21 -41.47 -17.07
CA TYR A 1 -26.08 -40.57 -18.23
C TYR A 1 -26.94 -39.33 -18.03
N GLU A 2 -28.27 -39.45 -18.04
CA GLU A 2 -29.19 -38.31 -17.86
C GLU A 2 -28.95 -37.50 -16.59
N MET A 3 -28.74 -38.16 -15.45
CA MET A 3 -28.40 -37.46 -14.19
C MET A 3 -27.13 -36.58 -14.28
N VAL A 4 -26.22 -36.88 -15.20
CA VAL A 4 -24.94 -36.17 -15.36
C VAL A 4 -25.07 -35.05 -16.41
N THR A 5 -25.76 -35.32 -17.52
CA THR A 5 -25.82 -34.45 -18.70
C THR A 5 -27.13 -33.66 -18.82
N GLY A 6 -28.16 -33.99 -18.05
CA GLY A 6 -29.51 -33.44 -18.20
C GLY A 6 -30.25 -33.91 -19.45
N GLN A 7 -29.70 -34.87 -20.20
CA GLN A 7 -30.28 -35.38 -21.44
C GLN A 7 -30.24 -36.91 -21.49
N LEU A 8 -31.28 -37.51 -22.07
CA LEU A 8 -31.31 -38.95 -22.33
C LEU A 8 -30.19 -39.37 -23.30
N PRO A 9 -29.57 -40.55 -23.12
CA PRO A 9 -28.54 -41.05 -24.02
C PRO A 9 -29.07 -41.32 -25.43
N PHE A 10 -30.36 -41.67 -25.56
CA PHE A 10 -31.04 -41.93 -26.83
C PHE A 10 -32.36 -41.18 -26.87
N LYS A 11 -32.40 -40.03 -27.54
CA LYS A 11 -33.62 -39.23 -27.73
C LYS A 11 -34.15 -39.40 -29.16
N ARG A 12 -35.39 -39.90 -29.31
CA ARG A 12 -36.10 -40.06 -30.59
C ARG A 12 -37.57 -39.67 -30.43
N GLY A 13 -38.24 -39.33 -31.53
CA GLY A 13 -39.61 -38.81 -31.51
C GLY A 13 -40.71 -39.84 -31.20
N HIS A 14 -40.41 -41.15 -31.24
CA HIS A 14 -41.37 -42.22 -30.96
C HIS A 14 -40.67 -43.48 -30.41
N GLN A 15 -41.41 -44.29 -29.64
CA GLN A 15 -40.86 -45.42 -28.87
C GLN A 15 -40.08 -46.43 -29.73
N LYS A 16 -40.59 -46.78 -30.92
CA LYS A 16 -39.92 -47.71 -31.85
C LYS A 16 -38.53 -47.23 -32.27
N ALA A 17 -38.33 -45.92 -32.47
CA ALA A 17 -37.02 -45.38 -32.81
C ALA A 17 -36.07 -45.38 -31.61
N VAL A 18 -36.59 -45.18 -30.39
CA VAL A 18 -35.78 -45.28 -29.17
C VAL A 18 -35.25 -46.70 -28.99
N THR A 19 -36.08 -47.72 -29.19
CA THR A 19 -35.65 -49.13 -29.08
C THR A 19 -34.58 -49.50 -30.11
N THR A 20 -34.71 -49.02 -31.35
CA THR A 20 -33.67 -49.20 -32.38
C THR A 20 -32.37 -48.48 -31.99
N ALA A 21 -32.46 -47.23 -31.52
CA ALA A 21 -31.30 -46.46 -31.09
C ALA A 21 -30.55 -47.10 -29.90
N ILE A 22 -31.28 -47.75 -28.98
CA ILE A 22 -30.68 -48.50 -27.87
C ILE A 22 -29.84 -49.67 -28.37
N THR A 23 -30.18 -50.28 -29.51
CA THR A 23 -29.42 -51.39 -30.08
C THR A 23 -28.26 -50.90 -30.94
N ASP A 24 -28.50 -49.90 -31.80
CA ASP A 24 -27.59 -49.61 -32.92
C ASP A 24 -26.75 -48.34 -32.70
N ASP A 25 -27.28 -47.35 -31.97
CA ASP A 25 -26.65 -46.03 -31.92
C ASP A 25 -25.68 -45.87 -30.75
N ILE A 26 -24.56 -45.19 -30.97
CA ILE A 26 -23.66 -44.76 -29.89
C ILE A 26 -24.15 -43.40 -29.36
N PRO A 27 -24.39 -43.25 -28.05
CA PRO A 27 -24.83 -41.98 -27.50
C PRO A 27 -23.71 -40.93 -27.62
N PRO A 28 -24.06 -39.63 -27.71
CA PRO A 28 -23.05 -38.57 -27.72
C PRO A 28 -22.09 -38.67 -26.52
N PRO A 29 -20.82 -38.26 -26.68
CA PRO A 29 -19.93 -38.05 -25.54
C PRO A 29 -20.56 -37.16 -24.48
N MET A 30 -20.52 -37.51 -23.19
CA MET A 30 -21.05 -36.61 -22.16
C MET A 30 -20.30 -35.29 -22.14
N ARG A 31 -18.99 -35.33 -22.46
CA ARG A 31 -18.13 -34.14 -22.52
C ARG A 31 -18.47 -33.17 -23.66
N SER A 32 -19.17 -33.62 -24.71
CA SER A 32 -19.67 -32.70 -25.74
C SER A 32 -20.94 -31.98 -25.30
N LEU A 33 -21.70 -32.56 -24.36
CA LEU A 33 -22.88 -31.93 -23.75
C LEU A 33 -22.50 -31.05 -22.56
N ARG A 34 -21.49 -31.47 -21.78
CA ARG A 34 -21.10 -30.81 -20.54
C ARG A 34 -19.59 -30.97 -20.31
N SER A 35 -18.83 -29.88 -20.47
CA SER A 35 -17.36 -29.91 -20.51
C SER A 35 -16.67 -30.17 -19.17
N ASP A 36 -17.39 -29.97 -18.06
CA ASP A 36 -16.95 -30.19 -16.68
C ASP A 36 -17.01 -31.67 -16.24
N VAL A 37 -17.56 -32.55 -17.07
CA VAL A 37 -17.63 -33.99 -16.77
C VAL A 37 -16.23 -34.61 -16.82
N PRO A 38 -15.79 -35.31 -15.75
CA PRO A 38 -14.50 -36.00 -15.73
C PRO A 38 -14.37 -37.00 -16.89
N LYS A 39 -13.18 -37.06 -17.51
CA LYS A 39 -12.90 -37.95 -18.64
C LYS A 39 -13.10 -39.42 -18.27
N GLU A 40 -12.77 -39.76 -17.03
CA GLU A 40 -12.85 -41.09 -16.46
C GLU A 40 -14.31 -41.52 -16.28
N LEU A 41 -15.20 -40.59 -15.89
CA LEU A 41 -16.64 -40.86 -15.79
C LEU A 41 -17.25 -41.10 -17.19
N ASP A 42 -16.82 -40.35 -18.20
CA ASP A 42 -17.21 -40.58 -19.60
C ASP A 42 -16.79 -41.96 -20.10
N ARG A 43 -15.56 -42.38 -19.79
CA ARG A 43 -15.05 -43.72 -20.12
C ARG A 43 -15.89 -44.82 -19.46
N VAL A 44 -16.14 -44.71 -18.16
CA VAL A 44 -16.91 -45.72 -17.39
C VAL A 44 -18.33 -45.87 -17.93
N LEU A 45 -19.03 -44.75 -18.20
CA LEU A 45 -20.39 -44.82 -18.73
C LEU A 45 -20.45 -45.29 -20.19
N ARG A 46 -19.46 -44.98 -21.03
CA ARG A 46 -19.37 -45.55 -22.39
C ARG A 46 -19.19 -47.06 -22.36
N ARG A 47 -18.36 -47.57 -21.44
CA ARG A 47 -18.19 -49.01 -21.25
C ARG A 47 -19.50 -49.66 -20.83
N ALA A 48 -20.26 -49.04 -19.92
CA ALA A 48 -21.58 -49.55 -19.51
C ALA A 48 -22.62 -49.55 -20.65
N LEU A 49 -22.52 -48.60 -21.59
CA LEU A 49 -23.43 -48.45 -22.72
C LEU A 49 -22.92 -49.08 -24.03
N ALA A 50 -21.83 -49.87 -23.99
CA ALA A 50 -21.28 -50.50 -25.19
C ALA A 50 -22.28 -51.51 -25.78
N LYS A 51 -22.34 -51.61 -27.11
CA LYS A 51 -23.30 -52.51 -27.78
C LYS A 51 -22.89 -53.96 -27.67
N ASP A 52 -21.62 -54.21 -27.93
CA ASP A 52 -21.00 -55.50 -27.70
C ASP A 52 -21.06 -55.84 -26.21
N ARG A 53 -21.43 -57.09 -25.92
CA ARG A 53 -21.45 -57.59 -24.55
C ARG A 53 -20.04 -57.75 -24.00
N ASP A 54 -19.05 -58.07 -24.83
CA ASP A 54 -17.69 -58.35 -24.37
C ASP A 54 -16.95 -57.08 -23.93
N TYR A 55 -17.33 -55.93 -24.49
CA TYR A 55 -16.82 -54.62 -24.06
C TYR A 55 -17.56 -54.03 -22.85
N ARG A 56 -18.72 -54.58 -22.45
CA ARG A 56 -19.51 -54.12 -21.30
C ARG A 56 -19.01 -54.69 -19.97
N TYR A 57 -19.55 -54.15 -18.88
CA TYR A 57 -19.46 -54.79 -17.57
C TYR A 57 -20.27 -56.08 -17.57
N GLN A 58 -19.65 -57.18 -17.16
CA GLN A 58 -20.33 -58.48 -17.09
C GLN A 58 -21.34 -58.53 -15.94
N THR A 59 -21.08 -57.78 -14.86
CA THR A 59 -21.99 -57.66 -13.73
C THR A 59 -22.23 -56.20 -13.33
N VAL A 60 -23.38 -55.96 -12.69
CA VAL A 60 -23.66 -54.65 -12.07
C VAL A 60 -22.65 -54.35 -10.95
N SER A 61 -22.14 -55.38 -10.28
CA SER A 61 -21.14 -55.24 -9.21
C SER A 61 -19.83 -54.64 -9.74
N ASP A 62 -19.38 -55.05 -10.92
CA ASP A 62 -18.16 -54.52 -11.55
C ASP A 62 -18.31 -53.03 -11.87
N PHE A 63 -19.46 -52.66 -12.44
CA PHE A 63 -19.78 -51.27 -12.75
C PHE A 63 -19.84 -50.40 -11.49
N VAL A 64 -20.51 -50.88 -10.44
CA VAL A 64 -20.61 -50.18 -9.15
C VAL A 64 -19.23 -50.05 -8.50
N SER A 65 -18.39 -51.09 -8.58
CA SER A 65 -17.03 -51.07 -8.04
C SER A 65 -16.17 -50.00 -8.72
N GLU A 66 -16.25 -49.88 -10.05
CA GLU A 66 -15.49 -48.86 -10.79
C GLU A 66 -15.98 -47.44 -10.48
N LEU A 67 -17.29 -47.21 -10.32
CA LEU A 67 -17.83 -45.92 -9.87
C LEU A 67 -17.39 -45.56 -8.45
N ARG A 68 -17.39 -46.52 -7.51
CA ARG A 68 -16.92 -46.31 -6.14
C ARG A 68 -15.42 -45.98 -6.11
N TRP A 69 -14.64 -46.68 -6.93
CA TRP A 69 -13.22 -46.41 -7.07
C TRP A 69 -12.97 -45.00 -7.61
N LEU A 70 -13.69 -44.59 -8.66
CA LEU A 70 -13.60 -43.24 -9.23
C LEU A 70 -13.98 -42.15 -8.22
N LYS A 71 -15.03 -42.37 -7.42
CA LYS A 71 -15.40 -41.44 -6.34
C LYS A 71 -14.25 -41.27 -5.34
N LYS A 72 -13.67 -42.38 -4.87
CA LYS A 72 -12.57 -42.37 -3.91
C LYS A 72 -11.34 -41.62 -4.44
N GLU A 73 -11.00 -41.79 -5.71
CA GLU A 73 -9.88 -41.09 -6.34
C GLU A 73 -10.14 -39.58 -6.48
N SER A 74 -11.38 -39.20 -6.79
CA SER A 74 -11.79 -37.79 -6.84
C SER A 74 -11.75 -37.11 -5.46
N GLU A 75 -12.12 -37.83 -4.40
CA GLU A 75 -12.07 -37.36 -3.01
C GLU A 75 -10.64 -37.24 -2.52
N ARG A 76 -9.75 -38.16 -2.92
CA ARG A 76 -8.32 -38.11 -2.59
C ARG A 76 -7.60 -36.96 -3.29
N SER A 77 -7.98 -36.67 -4.53
CA SER A 77 -7.48 -35.52 -5.30
C SER A 77 -8.01 -34.18 -4.78
N ARG A 78 -9.18 -34.18 -4.13
CA ARG A 78 -9.78 -33.01 -3.45
C ARG A 78 -9.39 -32.88 -1.98
N ALA A 79 -8.62 -33.82 -1.44
CA ALA A 79 -8.19 -33.73 -0.05
C ALA A 79 -7.42 -32.41 0.15
N PRO A 80 -7.77 -31.61 1.18
CA PRO A 80 -7.07 -30.37 1.44
C PRO A 80 -5.60 -30.70 1.68
N THR A 81 -4.72 -30.07 0.90
CA THR A 81 -3.29 -30.02 1.14
C THR A 81 -3.08 -29.71 2.62
N SER A 82 -2.23 -30.52 3.27
CA SER A 82 -2.06 -30.52 4.74
C SER A 82 -2.01 -29.09 5.31
N ARG A 83 -2.54 -28.87 6.52
CA ARG A 83 -2.52 -27.54 7.19
C ARG A 83 -1.14 -26.86 7.15
N ARG A 84 -0.04 -27.63 7.05
CA ARG A 84 1.33 -27.12 6.86
C ARG A 84 1.56 -26.50 5.48
N ALA A 85 1.04 -27.09 4.41
CA ALA A 85 1.13 -26.54 3.06
C ALA A 85 0.34 -25.23 2.93
N ILE A 86 -0.84 -25.13 3.55
CA ILE A 86 -1.63 -23.88 3.56
C ILE A 86 -0.88 -22.77 4.34
N ALA A 87 -0.30 -23.09 5.49
CA ALA A 87 0.47 -22.14 6.27
C ALA A 87 1.72 -21.62 5.53
N VAL A 88 2.45 -22.52 4.86
CA VAL A 88 3.63 -22.14 4.04
C VAL A 88 3.20 -21.26 2.87
N SER A 89 2.10 -21.57 2.18
CA SER A 89 1.58 -20.75 1.09
C SER A 89 1.18 -19.35 1.55
N ILE A 90 0.57 -19.22 2.73
CA ILE A 90 0.22 -17.91 3.30
C ILE A 90 1.48 -17.10 3.63
N VAL A 91 2.49 -17.71 4.25
CA VAL A 91 3.74 -17.02 4.58
C VAL A 91 4.50 -16.59 3.32
N VAL A 92 4.58 -17.44 2.29
CA VAL A 92 5.22 -17.09 1.02
C VAL A 92 4.44 -15.99 0.29
N ALA A 93 3.11 -16.03 0.30
CA ALA A 93 2.30 -14.98 -0.29
C ALA A 93 2.42 -13.64 0.46
N LEU A 94 2.51 -13.66 1.80
CA LEU A 94 2.74 -12.47 2.61
C LEU A 94 4.14 -11.89 2.37
N LEU A 95 5.17 -12.72 2.31
CA LEU A 95 6.55 -12.28 2.03
C LEU A 95 6.71 -11.75 0.60
N ALA A 96 6.09 -12.42 -0.39
CA ALA A 96 6.05 -11.94 -1.76
C ALA A 96 5.25 -10.63 -1.86
N GLY A 97 4.14 -10.50 -1.13
CA GLY A 97 3.36 -9.27 -1.04
C GLY A 97 4.15 -8.11 -0.43
N VAL A 98 4.91 -8.35 0.64
CA VAL A 98 5.77 -7.32 1.25
C VAL A 98 6.94 -6.97 0.34
N GLY A 99 7.61 -7.95 -0.28
CA GLY A 99 8.68 -7.71 -1.23
C GLY A 99 8.21 -6.96 -2.48
N LEU A 100 7.03 -7.32 -3.01
CA LEU A 100 6.40 -6.64 -4.13
C LEU A 100 5.92 -5.23 -3.72
N SER A 101 5.36 -5.07 -2.52
CA SER A 101 5.03 -3.76 -1.95
C SER A 101 6.27 -2.90 -1.82
N MET A 102 7.41 -3.41 -1.37
CA MET A 102 8.66 -2.64 -1.28
C MET A 102 9.24 -2.27 -2.66
N LEU A 103 8.95 -3.05 -3.70
CA LEU A 103 9.28 -2.73 -5.09
C LEU A 103 8.37 -1.63 -5.66
N PHE A 104 7.09 -1.59 -5.26
CA PHE A 104 6.13 -0.56 -5.69
C PHE A 104 6.13 0.70 -4.79
N ASP A 105 6.55 0.59 -3.52
CA ASP A 105 6.64 1.70 -2.56
C ASP A 105 7.84 2.63 -2.84
N ARG A 106 8.68 2.29 -3.82
CA ARG A 106 9.68 3.20 -4.37
C ARG A 106 9.13 4.14 -5.46
N GLN A 107 7.87 4.01 -5.83
CA GLN A 107 7.22 4.88 -6.81
C GLN A 107 5.74 5.13 -6.48
N THR A 108 5.43 5.60 -5.27
CA THR A 108 4.33 6.56 -5.17
C THR A 108 4.91 7.91 -5.58
N ALA A 109 5.08 8.10 -6.89
CA ALA A 109 4.99 9.44 -7.43
C ALA A 109 3.59 9.90 -7.05
N VAL A 110 3.49 10.68 -5.97
CA VAL A 110 2.29 11.48 -5.70
C VAL A 110 2.07 12.23 -7.00
N ASP A 111 1.03 11.85 -7.75
CA ASP A 111 0.59 12.61 -8.91
C ASP A 111 0.55 14.06 -8.43
N GLY A 112 1.46 14.89 -8.93
CA GLY A 112 1.79 16.23 -8.36
C GLY A 112 0.65 17.23 -8.43
N ARG A 113 -0.56 16.75 -8.68
CA ARG A 113 -1.80 17.49 -8.60
C ARG A 113 -2.12 17.71 -7.12
N LEU A 114 -1.83 18.92 -6.65
CA LEU A 114 -2.29 19.39 -5.35
C LEU A 114 -3.82 19.25 -5.28
N VAL A 115 -4.28 18.31 -4.47
CA VAL A 115 -5.71 18.16 -4.15
C VAL A 115 -5.96 18.92 -2.86
N PHE A 116 -6.55 20.10 -2.97
CA PHE A 116 -7.03 20.84 -1.82
C PHE A 116 -8.34 20.19 -1.34
N THR A 117 -8.32 19.63 -0.14
CA THR A 117 -9.52 19.14 0.54
C THR A 117 -10.14 20.27 1.37
N ASN A 118 -11.22 19.97 2.10
CA ASN A 118 -11.73 20.89 3.11
C ASN A 118 -10.61 21.25 4.10
N PRO A 119 -10.41 22.55 4.42
CA PRO A 119 -9.42 22.95 5.40
C PRO A 119 -9.78 22.37 6.76
N THR A 120 -8.77 21.86 7.47
CA THR A 120 -8.91 21.37 8.84
C THR A 120 -8.26 22.37 9.78
N GLN A 121 -8.98 22.75 10.84
CA GLN A 121 -8.43 23.62 11.87
C GLN A 121 -7.40 22.85 12.70
N VAL A 122 -6.18 23.40 12.83
CA VAL A 122 -5.05 22.78 13.53
C VAL A 122 -4.83 23.40 14.92
N THR A 123 -5.20 24.66 15.09
CA THR A 123 -5.05 25.43 16.33
C THR A 123 -6.42 25.90 16.82
N THR A 124 -6.63 25.89 18.14
CA THR A 124 -7.93 26.24 18.75
C THR A 124 -7.79 27.22 19.92
N ALA A 125 -6.66 27.91 20.04
CA ALA A 125 -6.44 28.80 21.18
C ALA A 125 -7.31 30.07 21.07
N LEU A 126 -7.64 30.65 22.23
CA LEU A 126 -8.33 31.93 22.30
C LEU A 126 -7.30 33.05 22.12
N GLY A 127 -7.40 33.83 21.04
CA GLY A 127 -6.50 34.94 20.77
C GLY A 127 -6.18 35.11 19.29
N VAL A 128 -5.19 35.95 18.99
CA VAL A 128 -4.67 36.11 17.64
C VAL A 128 -3.49 35.14 17.46
N GLU A 129 -3.53 34.39 16.35
CA GLU A 129 -2.49 33.45 15.92
C GLU A 129 -1.99 33.89 14.54
N ASP A 130 -0.68 33.99 14.36
CA ASP A 130 -0.06 34.53 13.14
C ASP A 130 1.33 33.90 12.89
N ASP A 131 1.93 34.21 11.75
CA ASP A 131 3.28 33.78 11.37
C ASP A 131 3.50 32.25 11.39
N PRO A 132 2.68 31.45 10.68
CA PRO A 132 2.82 29.99 10.66
C PRO A 132 4.08 29.52 9.92
N ALA A 133 4.80 28.56 10.50
CA ALA A 133 5.97 27.91 9.90
C ALA A 133 5.98 26.40 10.15
N TRP A 134 5.98 25.63 9.06
CA TRP A 134 6.05 24.17 9.09
C TRP A 134 7.45 23.67 9.42
N SER A 135 7.53 22.63 10.25
CA SER A 135 8.75 21.84 10.39
C SER A 135 9.10 21.13 9.06
N PRO A 136 10.39 20.86 8.79
CA PRO A 136 10.82 20.23 7.53
C PRO A 136 10.21 18.83 7.30
N ASP A 137 9.88 18.12 8.38
CA ASP A 137 9.20 16.81 8.33
C ASP A 137 7.67 16.92 8.18
N GLY A 138 7.12 18.13 8.17
CA GLY A 138 5.70 18.41 8.04
C GLY A 138 4.84 18.00 9.23
N ARG A 139 5.43 17.66 10.38
CA ARG A 139 4.68 17.12 11.54
C ARG A 139 4.36 18.15 12.62
N THR A 140 5.06 19.27 12.63
CA THR A 140 4.91 20.30 13.66
C THR A 140 4.70 21.66 13.01
N LEU A 141 3.73 22.41 13.50
CA LEU A 141 3.52 23.80 13.12
C LEU A 141 4.06 24.69 14.26
N ALA A 142 4.99 25.58 13.92
CA ALA A 142 5.34 26.72 14.76
C ALA A 142 4.48 27.92 14.36
N TYR A 143 4.06 28.72 15.33
CA TYR A 143 3.29 29.93 15.07
C TYR A 143 3.51 30.93 16.21
N SER A 144 3.28 32.21 15.94
CA SER A 144 3.21 33.22 16.98
C SER A 144 1.77 33.35 17.48
N ALA A 145 1.58 33.50 18.79
CA ALA A 145 0.25 33.78 19.33
C ALA A 145 0.33 34.70 20.54
N SER A 146 -0.73 35.48 20.75
CA SER A 146 -0.87 36.32 21.94
C SER A 146 -0.85 35.45 23.20
N SER A 147 0.09 35.71 24.10
CA SER A 147 0.21 34.96 25.35
C SER A 147 -1.03 35.20 26.23
N ARG A 148 -1.55 34.14 26.86
CA ARG A 148 -2.61 34.20 27.90
C ARG A 148 -3.97 34.75 27.46
N GLY A 149 -4.29 34.77 26.17
CA GLY A 149 -5.59 35.24 25.68
C GLY A 149 -5.76 36.77 25.76
N GLU A 150 -4.69 37.50 26.02
CA GLU A 150 -4.67 38.96 26.03
C GLU A 150 -4.48 39.47 24.61
N VAL A 151 -5.57 39.83 23.95
CA VAL A 151 -5.63 40.21 22.53
C VAL A 151 -4.81 41.48 22.22
N TYR A 152 -4.42 42.29 23.21
CA TYR A 152 -3.85 43.62 23.02
C TYR A 152 -2.58 43.93 23.83
N ALA A 153 -1.95 42.95 24.46
CA ALA A 153 -0.82 43.21 25.37
C ALA A 153 0.54 43.42 24.67
N GLY A 154 0.63 43.17 23.36
CA GLY A 154 1.91 43.20 22.64
C GLY A 154 2.87 42.06 23.02
N ASN A 155 2.44 41.17 23.91
CA ASN A 155 3.17 39.98 24.33
C ASN A 155 2.83 38.82 23.38
N TRP A 156 3.81 38.43 22.58
CA TRP A 156 3.68 37.37 21.58
C TRP A 156 4.67 36.28 21.92
N ASP A 157 4.20 35.04 21.88
CA ASP A 157 5.03 33.88 22.13
C ASP A 157 5.09 32.97 20.91
N ILE A 158 6.17 32.21 20.82
CA ILE A 158 6.29 31.11 19.86
C ILE A 158 5.66 29.85 20.44
N TRP A 159 4.65 29.35 19.74
CA TRP A 159 3.94 28.13 20.08
C TRP A 159 4.23 27.03 19.06
N LEU A 160 4.21 25.78 19.54
CA LEU A 160 4.31 24.58 18.70
C LEU A 160 3.08 23.70 18.87
N VAL A 161 2.55 23.17 17.76
CA VAL A 161 1.49 22.15 17.77
C VAL A 161 1.86 21.00 16.83
N GLN A 162 1.61 19.76 17.26
CA GLN A 162 1.83 18.56 16.44
C GLN A 162 0.59 18.21 15.61
N LEU A 163 0.79 17.90 14.33
CA LEU A 163 -0.26 17.33 13.49
C LEU A 163 -0.51 15.87 13.87
N GLY A 164 -1.76 15.57 14.23
CA GLY A 164 -2.18 14.25 14.70
C GLY A 164 -2.56 14.22 16.17
N GLY A 165 -2.35 15.32 16.90
CA GLY A 165 -2.84 15.53 18.26
C GLY A 165 -1.76 15.92 19.25
N GLY A 166 -2.21 16.36 20.44
CA GLY A 166 -1.36 16.88 21.51
C GLY A 166 -1.65 18.36 21.78
N PRO A 167 -1.55 18.81 23.05
CA PRO A 167 -1.78 20.20 23.39
C PRO A 167 -0.68 21.10 22.78
N PRO A 168 -1.00 22.31 22.32
CA PRO A 168 0.01 23.30 21.94
C PRO A 168 0.96 23.61 23.09
N VAL A 169 2.24 23.79 22.78
CA VAL A 169 3.28 24.08 23.76
C VAL A 169 3.88 25.45 23.49
N ASN A 170 3.80 26.33 24.48
CA ASN A 170 4.46 27.63 24.46
C ASN A 170 5.96 27.44 24.73
N ARG A 171 6.81 27.94 23.81
CA ARG A 171 8.27 27.81 23.89
C ARG A 171 8.97 29.03 24.47
N THR A 172 8.31 30.18 24.50
CA THR A 172 8.91 31.44 24.96
C THR A 172 8.17 32.06 26.15
N ALA A 173 7.29 31.30 26.81
CA ALA A 173 6.39 31.72 27.88
C ALA A 173 7.00 32.56 29.03
N GLU A 174 8.32 32.48 29.22
CA GLU A 174 9.05 33.19 30.27
C GLU A 174 9.40 34.64 29.87
N HIS A 175 9.32 34.96 28.59
CA HIS A 175 9.63 36.26 28.05
C HIS A 175 8.41 37.17 28.09
N GLN A 176 8.59 38.42 28.53
CA GLN A 176 7.55 39.45 28.56
C GLN A 176 7.85 40.46 27.45
N GLY A 177 7.43 40.13 26.23
CA GLY A 177 7.71 40.89 25.02
C GLY A 177 7.22 40.17 23.76
N ALA A 178 7.61 40.67 22.60
CA ALA A 178 7.18 40.10 21.33
C ALA A 178 8.22 39.12 20.78
N ASP A 179 7.82 37.86 20.64
CA ASP A 179 8.50 36.82 19.87
C ASP A 179 7.67 36.43 18.65
N ARG A 180 8.19 36.68 17.45
CA ARG A 180 7.43 36.58 16.19
C ARG A 180 8.25 35.98 15.05
N TYR A 181 7.58 35.67 13.95
CA TYR A 181 8.20 35.18 12.71
C TYR A 181 9.07 33.91 12.91
N PRO A 182 8.52 32.82 13.46
CA PRO A 182 9.27 31.58 13.60
C PRO A 182 9.68 31.01 12.24
N SER A 183 10.85 30.39 12.19
CA SER A 183 11.37 29.67 11.03
C SER A 183 12.20 28.47 11.47
N TRP A 184 11.96 27.31 10.87
CA TRP A 184 12.67 26.09 11.21
C TRP A 184 14.01 26.00 10.48
N SER A 185 15.03 25.46 11.16
CA SER A 185 16.25 25.05 10.48
C SER A 185 15.95 23.89 9.50
N PRO A 186 16.72 23.73 8.41
CA PRO A 186 16.49 22.66 7.43
C PRO A 186 16.55 21.24 8.02
N ASP A 187 17.29 21.06 9.11
CA ASP A 187 17.41 19.79 9.85
C ASP A 187 16.32 19.61 10.93
N GLY A 188 15.45 20.60 11.13
CA GLY A 188 14.35 20.57 12.09
C GLY A 188 14.77 20.68 13.56
N ARG A 189 16.06 20.91 13.84
CA ARG A 189 16.59 20.89 15.22
C ARG A 189 16.48 22.23 15.94
N GLN A 190 16.33 23.32 15.19
CA GLN A 190 16.34 24.68 15.70
C GLN A 190 15.18 25.50 15.13
N ILE A 191 14.80 26.52 15.88
CA ILE A 191 13.82 27.53 15.46
C ILE A 191 14.49 28.89 15.59
N ALA A 192 14.54 29.62 14.49
CA ALA A 192 14.90 31.03 14.45
C ALA A 192 13.63 31.88 14.55
N PHE A 193 13.71 33.03 15.20
CA PHE A 193 12.58 33.95 15.36
C PHE A 193 13.09 35.35 15.69
N TRP A 194 12.26 36.37 15.45
CA TRP A 194 12.56 37.73 15.89
C TRP A 194 12.07 37.92 17.32
N SER A 195 12.82 38.68 18.11
CA SER A 195 12.45 39.06 19.47
C SER A 195 12.84 40.49 19.76
N ASP A 196 12.07 41.19 20.58
CA ASP A 196 12.41 42.51 21.13
C ASP A 196 13.43 42.46 22.28
N ARG A 197 13.78 41.26 22.78
CA ARG A 197 14.77 41.10 23.85
C ARG A 197 16.14 41.67 23.47
N ASP A 198 16.85 42.17 24.48
CA ASP A 198 18.20 42.74 24.35
C ASP A 198 18.32 43.82 23.25
N GLY A 199 17.32 44.69 23.13
CA GLY A 199 17.29 45.76 22.11
C GLY A 199 16.89 45.28 20.72
N GLY A 200 16.26 44.12 20.62
CA GLY A 200 15.72 43.57 19.37
C GLY A 200 16.72 42.75 18.55
N GLY A 201 16.22 41.77 17.82
CA GLY A 201 17.01 41.02 16.83
C GLY A 201 16.49 39.60 16.59
N TYR A 202 17.26 38.83 15.81
CA TYR A 202 16.95 37.43 15.57
C TYR A 202 17.61 36.55 16.61
N PHE A 203 16.87 35.57 17.10
CA PHE A 203 17.30 34.58 18.07
C PHE A 203 17.11 33.20 17.48
N VAL A 204 17.86 32.24 18.01
CA VAL A 204 17.72 30.84 17.69
C VAL A 204 17.62 30.02 18.98
N MET A 205 16.73 29.03 19.00
CA MET A 205 16.59 28.08 20.10
C MET A 205 16.47 26.66 19.55
N SER A 206 16.66 25.64 20.41
CA SER A 206 16.36 24.27 20.02
C SER A 206 14.86 24.06 19.89
N ALA A 207 14.43 23.29 18.89
CA ALA A 207 13.03 22.91 18.70
C ALA A 207 12.46 22.10 19.89
N LEU A 208 13.33 21.42 20.64
CA LEU A 208 12.94 20.69 21.85
C LEU A 208 12.78 21.61 23.08
N GLY A 209 13.06 22.91 22.94
CA GLY A 209 13.09 23.89 24.01
C GLY A 209 14.51 24.19 24.50
N GLY A 210 14.61 25.19 25.37
CA GLY A 210 15.89 25.70 25.90
C GLY A 210 16.04 27.20 25.66
N ALA A 211 17.03 27.80 26.30
CA ALA A 211 17.24 29.25 26.26
C ALA A 211 17.56 29.74 24.83
N PRO A 212 16.83 30.76 24.34
CA PRO A 212 17.15 31.40 23.06
C PRO A 212 18.51 32.09 23.08
N ARG A 213 19.24 32.03 21.97
CA ARG A 213 20.53 32.71 21.78
C ARG A 213 20.42 33.74 20.66
N LYS A 214 20.87 34.97 20.91
CA LYS A 214 20.91 36.04 19.89
C LYS A 214 21.84 35.67 18.74
N LEU A 215 21.38 35.89 17.51
CA LEU A 215 22.20 35.87 16.31
C LEU A 215 22.81 37.27 16.16
N SER A 216 24.06 37.44 16.59
CA SER A 216 24.85 38.61 16.23
C SER A 216 25.28 38.51 14.77
N ALA A 217 25.36 39.64 14.06
CA ALA A 217 25.92 39.66 12.72
C ALA A 217 27.33 39.05 12.75
N VAL A 218 27.55 37.98 12.00
CA VAL A 218 28.91 37.55 11.68
C VAL A 218 29.49 38.68 10.84
N SER A 219 30.37 39.50 11.39
CA SER A 219 31.22 40.37 10.59
C SER A 219 31.98 39.46 9.62
N GLY A 220 31.56 39.45 8.36
CA GLY A 220 32.30 38.81 7.28
C GLY A 220 33.69 39.41 7.26
N SER A 221 34.65 38.70 7.84
CA SER A 221 36.06 39.05 7.72
C SER A 221 36.42 38.94 6.25
N GLY A 222 36.88 40.06 5.69
CA GLY A 222 37.23 40.16 4.28
C GLY A 222 38.32 39.16 3.92
N ALA A 223 37.95 38.08 3.25
CA ALA A 223 38.88 37.29 2.49
C ALA A 223 39.07 37.97 1.13
N ARG A 224 40.02 38.89 1.04
CA ARG A 224 40.75 39.11 -0.22
C ARG A 224 41.56 37.84 -0.47
N ALA A 225 40.97 36.89 -1.19
CA ALA A 225 41.70 35.81 -1.83
C ALA A 225 41.93 36.22 -3.30
N SER A 226 43.20 36.40 -3.61
CA SER A 226 43.77 36.75 -4.91
C SER A 226 43.22 35.91 -6.06
N SER A 227 43.06 36.57 -7.21
CA SER A 227 42.78 35.97 -8.51
C SER A 227 43.80 34.89 -8.87
N PRO A 228 43.39 33.70 -9.35
CA PRO A 228 44.34 32.75 -9.92
C PRO A 228 44.75 33.21 -11.33
N LEU A 229 46.01 33.62 -11.48
CA LEU A 229 46.67 33.73 -12.78
C LEU A 229 46.75 32.34 -13.43
N ARG A 230 46.11 32.23 -14.59
CA ARG A 230 46.06 31.03 -15.42
C ARG A 230 47.41 30.85 -16.12
N SER A 231 48.27 29.98 -15.61
CA SER A 231 49.44 29.48 -16.34
C SER A 231 48.98 28.41 -17.34
N ARG A 232 48.71 28.82 -18.58
CA ARG A 232 48.82 27.95 -19.75
C ARG A 232 50.24 28.11 -20.26
N ASP A 233 51.02 27.03 -20.26
CA ASP A 233 51.85 26.71 -21.41
C ASP A 233 52.13 25.21 -21.40
N GLY A 234 51.63 24.57 -22.46
CA GLY A 234 51.80 23.16 -22.74
C GLY A 234 53.14 22.92 -23.43
N ILE A 235 53.77 21.84 -23.03
CA ILE A 235 54.88 21.21 -23.73
C ILE A 235 54.36 20.68 -25.08
N SER A 236 54.93 21.12 -26.19
CA SER A 236 55.01 20.32 -27.42
C SER A 236 56.47 20.14 -27.80
N GLY A 237 56.86 18.90 -28.08
CA GLY A 237 58.22 18.51 -28.43
C GLY A 237 58.41 18.23 -29.91
N SER A 238 59.66 18.39 -30.34
CA SER A 238 60.39 17.70 -31.43
C SER A 238 59.82 17.70 -32.85
N ARG A 239 60.52 18.38 -33.77
CA ARG A 239 61.47 17.78 -34.74
C ARG A 239 62.27 18.88 -35.44
#